data_AF-A0A520I4U4-F1
#
_entry.id   AF-A0A520I4U4-F1
#
_cell.length_a   1.000
_cell.length_b   1.000
_cell.length_c   1.000
_cell.angle_alpha   90.00
_cell.angle_beta   90.00
_cell.angle_gamma   90.00
#
_symmetry.space_group_name_H-M   'P 1'
#
loop_
_entity.id
_entity.type
_entity.pdbx_description
1 polymer ?
#
loop_
_entity_poly.entity_id
_entity_poly.type
_entity_poly.pdbx_seq_one_letter_code
_entity_poly.pdbx_strand_id
1 'polypeptide(L)' 'GIKAYSDWPTIPQLYVKGEFVGGSDIMMEMYESGELAALFGAEQPAD' A
#
# COMPACT_ATOMS: atom_id res chain seq x y z
N GLY A 1 12.08 21.91 0.05
CA GLY A 1 12.89 20.91 0.77
C GLY A 1 12.54 19.54 0.25
N ILE A 2 13.54 18.67 0.13
CA ILE A 2 13.51 17.32 -0.45
C ILE A 2 12.21 16.57 -0.10
N LYS A 3 11.47 16.16 -1.13
CA LYS A 3 10.41 15.15 -1.00
C LYS A 3 11.11 13.90 -0.50
N ALA A 4 10.79 13.45 0.71
CA ALA A 4 11.20 12.13 1.19
C ALA A 4 10.44 11.09 0.34
N TYR A 5 10.95 10.84 -0.86
CA TYR A 5 10.67 9.60 -1.55
C TYR A 5 11.23 8.52 -0.62
N SER A 6 10.39 7.62 -0.14
CA SER A 6 10.85 6.43 0.61
C SER A 6 12.07 5.83 -0.08
N ASP A 7 13.02 5.25 0.67
CA ASP A 7 14.19 4.50 0.14
C ASP A 7 13.79 3.20 -0.62
N TRP A 8 12.66 3.25 -1.33
CA TRP A 8 12.06 2.18 -2.08
C TRP A 8 12.40 2.35 -3.57
N PRO A 9 13.20 1.46 -4.16
CA PRO A 9 13.75 1.66 -5.50
C PRO A 9 12.79 1.31 -6.63
N THR A 10 11.63 0.69 -6.34
CA THR A 10 10.71 0.14 -7.37
C THR A 10 9.35 0.83 -7.40
N ILE A 11 8.63 0.64 -8.51
CA ILE A 11 7.25 1.08 -8.74
C ILE A 11 6.41 -0.19 -8.96
N PRO A 12 5.13 -0.22 -8.55
CA PRO A 12 4.34 0.83 -7.88
C PRO A 12 4.77 1.10 -6.42
N GLN A 13 4.51 2.32 -5.94
CA GLN A 13 4.63 2.70 -4.52
C GLN A 13 3.27 3.18 -4.01
N LEU A 14 2.79 2.55 -2.95
CA LEU A 14 1.56 2.93 -2.26
C LEU A 14 1.89 3.94 -1.16
N TYR A 15 1.19 5.07 -1.20
CA TYR A 15 1.22 6.06 -0.12
C TYR A 15 -0.21 6.30 0.36
N VAL A 16 -0.40 6.28 1.68
CA VAL A 16 -1.69 6.58 2.32
C VAL A 16 -1.49 7.79 3.22
N LYS A 17 -2.26 8.84 2.98
CA LYS A 17 -2.17 10.13 3.71
C LYS A 17 -0.76 10.74 3.73
N GLY A 18 0.05 10.47 2.69
CA GLY A 18 1.42 10.96 2.57
C GLY A 18 2.48 10.09 3.24
N GLU A 19 2.09 8.99 3.90
CA GLU A 19 3.01 8.00 4.46
C GLU A 19 3.22 6.84 3.48
N PHE A 20 4.47 6.40 3.32
CA PHE A 20 4.80 5.27 2.48
C PHE A 20 4.31 3.97 3.14
N VAL A 21 3.55 3.18 2.40
CA VAL A 21 2.99 1.90 2.85
C VAL A 21 3.79 0.73 2.28
N GLY A 22 4.13 0.75 0.98
CA GLY A 22 4.85 -0.37 0.38
C GLY A 22 4.82 -0.39 -1.15
N GLY A 23 5.44 -1.43 -1.72
CA GLY A 23 5.43 -1.74 -3.15
C GLY A 23 4.32 -2.74 -3.55
N SER A 24 4.41 -3.29 -4.77
CA SER A 24 3.43 -4.27 -5.27
C SER A 24 3.33 -5.54 -4.42
N ASP A 25 4.45 -6.06 -3.95
CA ASP A 25 4.49 -7.32 -3.19
C ASP A 25 3.74 -7.17 -1.85
N ILE A 26 3.98 -6.06 -1.16
CA ILE A 26 3.30 -5.71 0.10
C ILE A 26 1.80 -5.49 -0.14
N MET A 27 1.41 -4.83 -1.24
CA MET A 27 -0.01 -4.65 -1.56
C MET A 27 -0.75 -5.97 -1.75
N MET A 28 -0.10 -6.98 -2.36
CA MET A 28 -0.68 -8.32 -2.50
C MET A 28 -0.84 -9.01 -1.14
N GLU A 29 0.18 -8.95 -0.27
CA GLU A 29 0.09 -9.51 1.08
C GLU A 29 -1.03 -8.85 1.90
N MET A 30 -1.16 -7.52 1.83
CA MET A 30 -2.23 -6.77 2.49
C MET A 30 -3.60 -7.09 1.91
N TYR A 31 -3.68 -7.39 0.62
CA TYR A 31 -4.91 -7.85 -0.01
C TYR A 31 -5.29 -9.23 0.51
N GLU A 32 -4.37 -10.19 0.51
CA GLU A 32 -4.59 -11.55 1.01
C GLU A 32 -4.97 -11.58 2.51
N SER A 33 -4.39 -10.69 3.32
CA SER A 33 -4.70 -10.57 4.75
C SER A 33 -5.99 -9.79 5.04
N GLY A 34 -6.56 -9.11 4.05
CA GLY A 34 -7.70 -8.20 4.20
C GLY A 34 -7.35 -6.84 4.83
N GLU A 35 -6.10 -6.61 5.20
CA GLU A 35 -5.62 -5.33 5.75
C GLU A 35 -5.79 -4.17 4.76
N LEU A 36 -5.62 -4.44 3.45
CA LEU A 36 -5.79 -3.43 2.42
C LEU A 36 -7.23 -2.92 2.37
N ALA A 37 -8.21 -3.82 2.46
CA ALA A 37 -9.62 -3.47 2.50
C ALA A 37 -9.95 -2.64 3.76
N ALA A 38 -9.44 -3.05 4.92
CA ALA A 38 -9.58 -2.31 6.17
C ALA A 38 -8.95 -0.90 6.10
N LEU A 39 -7.79 -0.76 5.45
CA LEU A 39 -7.09 0.51 5.28
C LEU A 39 -7.90 1.53 4.48
N PHE A 40 -8.64 1.06 3.48
CA PHE A 40 -9.47 1.89 2.61
C PHE A 40 -10.95 1.93 3.01
N GLY A 41 -11.36 1.19 4.05
CA GLY A 41 -12.77 1.03 4.43
C GLY A 41 -13.62 0.40 3.33
N ALA A 42 -12.99 -0.43 2.50
CA ALA A 42 -13.64 -1.14 1.41
C ALA A 42 -14.05 -2.54 1.88
N GLU A 43 -15.07 -3.11 1.23
CA GLU A 43 -15.36 -4.53 1.35
C GLU A 43 -14.35 -5.31 0.50
N GLN A 44 -13.74 -6.34 1.08
CA GLN A 44 -12.88 -7.23 0.30
C GLN A 44 -13.78 -8.01 -0.68
N PRO A 45 -13.47 -8.05 -1.97
CA PRO A 45 -14.25 -8.85 -2.90
C PRO A 45 -14.16 -10.32 -2.48
N ALA A 46 -15.29 -11.01 -2.45
CA ALA A 46 -15.29 -12.46 -2.41
C ALA A 46 -14.74 -12.95 -3.75
N ASP A 47 -13.66 -13.73 -3.71
CA ASP A 47 -12.99 -14.31 -4.88
C ASP A 47 -13.97 -15.05 -5.83
#